data_AF-A0A6A6N2H8-F1
#
_entry.id   AF-A0A6A6N2H8-F1
#
_cell.length_a   1.000
_cell.length_b   1.000
_cell.length_c   1.000
_cell.angle_alpha   90.00
_cell.angle_beta   90.00
_cell.angle_gamma   90.00
#
_symmetry.space_group_name_H-M   'P 1'
#
loop_
_entity.id
_entity.type
_entity.pdbx_description
1 polymer ?
#
loop_
_entity_poly.entity_id
_entity_poly.type
_entity_poly.pdbx_seq_one_letter_code
_entity_poly.pdbx_strand_id
1 'polypeptide(L)'
;MERLMEASRAGNIDGLYAAIRENANILAQIAVPFVDTPLHAAASAGHIQYAMEIMRLMPSFAAKSDQDGFCPIHLALRSGHIQLLVKLLISCSVDINEKNVEGWTPLDYVQDESQAEIRDLLCSAGAVGASLLPIIDNSAPFLRTDQKLKMAAEVGDIQGLYSIIKEDQYLLERIDQLPFTDTPLHVAASKGHTQFALEIMRLKPSFAEKLNQDGFSPMHLALQNQRFQTALRLADVKGQLVCLKGRMGITPLHFAAEKEELELLAALLIACPKSIDVVTEHKETALHIAAKNDKVEAVKLLFGWLEHNGKNMVLNWSDDEGNTVLHIASRRNQIEVVRLLIGDVRCFPSFLIIREILSNFFPFICGIEVDLKIKNSEGLTAVNILQEEGQLDIGLFEATRALANSTDFQMDRMQLVLWII
;
A
#
# COMPACT_ATOMS: atom_id res chain seq x y z
N MET A 1 11.83 -28.06 -15.30
CA MET A 1 12.74 -26.91 -15.41
C MET A 1 14.11 -27.34 -15.91
N GLU A 2 14.82 -28.21 -15.20
CA GLU A 2 16.18 -28.66 -15.56
C GLU A 2 16.31 -29.18 -17.00
N ARG A 3 15.43 -30.10 -17.43
CA ARG A 3 15.40 -30.62 -18.81
C ARG A 3 15.20 -29.55 -19.89
N LEU A 4 14.41 -28.51 -19.60
CA LEU A 4 14.18 -27.40 -20.52
C LEU A 4 15.44 -26.53 -20.66
N MET A 5 16.13 -26.27 -19.54
CA MET A 5 17.39 -25.54 -19.56
C MET A 5 18.50 -26.33 -20.25
N GLU A 6 18.53 -27.65 -20.08
CA GLU A 6 19.45 -28.55 -20.79
C GLU A 6 19.17 -28.56 -22.30
N ALA A 7 17.91 -28.67 -22.71
CA ALA A 7 17.51 -28.53 -24.11
C ALA A 7 17.91 -27.16 -24.68
N SER A 8 17.81 -26.10 -23.88
CA SER A 8 18.19 -24.74 -24.29
C SER A 8 19.68 -24.56 -24.49
N ARG A 9 20.52 -25.16 -23.63
CA ARG A 9 21.98 -25.17 -23.79
C ARG A 9 22.42 -26.02 -24.98
N ALA A 10 21.69 -27.09 -25.28
CA ALA A 10 21.96 -27.99 -26.40
C ALA A 10 21.36 -27.54 -27.74
N GLY A 11 20.47 -26.53 -27.74
CA GLY A 11 19.74 -26.10 -28.94
C GLY A 11 18.72 -27.13 -29.44
N ASN A 12 18.26 -28.04 -28.58
CA ASN A 12 17.42 -29.17 -28.94
C ASN A 12 15.92 -28.79 -28.94
N ILE A 13 15.38 -28.46 -30.11
CA ILE A 13 13.98 -28.08 -30.32
C ILE A 13 13.01 -29.22 -29.93
N ASP A 14 13.38 -30.48 -30.19
CA ASP A 14 12.55 -31.63 -29.79
C ASP A 14 12.49 -31.75 -28.26
N GLY A 15 13.60 -31.45 -27.58
CA GLY A 15 13.67 -31.35 -26.12
C GLY A 15 12.80 -30.23 -25.54
N LEU A 16 12.75 -29.07 -26.20
CA LEU A 16 11.84 -27.97 -25.86
C LEU A 16 10.38 -28.42 -25.94
N TYR A 17 9.98 -29.03 -27.06
CA TYR A 17 8.62 -29.51 -27.24
C TYR A 17 8.26 -30.66 -26.30
N ALA A 18 9.20 -31.55 -25.99
CA ALA A 18 9.01 -32.59 -24.98
C ALA A 18 8.73 -31.97 -23.60
N ALA A 19 9.51 -30.96 -23.19
CA ALA A 19 9.30 -30.27 -21.92
C ALA A 19 7.95 -29.52 -21.85
N ILE A 20 7.50 -28.93 -22.96
CA ILE A 20 6.17 -28.27 -23.06
C ILE A 20 5.04 -29.31 -23.01
N ARG A 21 5.22 -30.48 -23.63
CA ARG A 21 4.22 -31.57 -23.57
C ARG A 21 4.07 -32.12 -22.14
N GLU A 22 5.17 -32.24 -21.40
CA GLU A 22 5.15 -32.64 -20.00
C GLU A 22 4.50 -31.57 -19.10
N ASN A 23 4.72 -30.29 -19.39
CA ASN A 23 4.10 -29.17 -18.68
C ASN A 23 3.83 -27.97 -19.61
N ALA A 24 2.58 -27.80 -20.01
CA ALA A 24 2.18 -26.74 -20.95
C ALA A 24 2.45 -25.31 -20.44
N ASN A 25 2.52 -25.12 -19.11
CA ASN A 25 2.74 -23.82 -18.48
C ASN A 25 4.20 -23.57 -18.08
N ILE A 26 5.13 -24.47 -18.45
CA ILE A 26 6.53 -24.40 -18.01
C ILE A 26 7.19 -23.07 -18.35
N LEU A 27 6.90 -22.49 -19.52
CA LEU A 27 7.50 -21.22 -19.94
C LEU A 27 6.94 -20.02 -19.16
N ALA A 28 5.64 -20.02 -18.83
CA ALA A 28 5.03 -18.94 -18.05
C ALA A 28 5.52 -18.93 -16.59
N GLN A 29 5.82 -20.09 -16.02
CA GLN A 29 6.39 -20.22 -14.67
C GLN A 29 7.81 -19.63 -14.55
N ILE A 30 8.55 -19.56 -15.65
CA ILE A 30 9.92 -19.03 -15.72
C ILE A 30 9.94 -17.52 -15.99
N ALA A 31 8.76 -16.90 -16.21
CA ALA A 31 8.66 -15.46 -16.45
C ALA A 31 8.86 -14.58 -15.19
N VAL A 32 9.23 -15.19 -14.06
CA VAL A 32 9.58 -14.51 -12.80
C VAL A 32 10.90 -13.73 -12.94
N PRO A 33 11.08 -12.60 -12.22
CA PRO A 33 12.31 -11.81 -12.27
C PRO A 33 13.54 -12.57 -11.73
N PHE A 34 14.75 -12.25 -12.22
CA PHE A 34 16.05 -12.75 -11.72
C PHE A 34 16.29 -14.27 -11.89
N VAL A 35 15.72 -14.87 -12.93
CA VAL A 35 15.92 -16.28 -13.28
C VAL A 35 16.40 -16.39 -14.72
N ASP A 36 17.44 -17.18 -14.95
CA ASP A 36 17.91 -17.54 -16.29
C ASP A 36 16.76 -18.11 -17.12
N THR A 37 16.37 -17.37 -18.15
CA THR A 37 15.37 -17.87 -19.09
C THR A 37 15.99 -18.82 -20.10
N PRO A 38 15.21 -19.73 -20.71
CA PRO A 38 15.63 -20.54 -21.84
C PRO A 38 16.28 -19.72 -22.98
N LEU A 39 15.84 -18.46 -23.17
CA LEU A 39 16.40 -17.56 -24.17
C LEU A 39 17.82 -17.08 -23.81
N HIS A 40 18.14 -16.88 -22.53
CA HIS A 40 19.50 -16.57 -22.08
C HIS A 40 20.46 -17.71 -22.44
N ALA A 41 20.09 -18.95 -22.10
CA ALA A 41 20.89 -20.13 -22.41
C ALA A 41 21.09 -20.33 -23.92
N ALA A 42 20.04 -20.15 -24.72
CA ALA A 42 20.11 -20.27 -26.17
C ALA A 42 20.97 -19.16 -26.82
N ALA A 43 20.85 -17.92 -26.33
CA ALA A 43 21.64 -16.79 -26.80
C ALA A 43 23.13 -16.93 -26.45
N SER A 44 23.43 -17.41 -25.24
CA SER A 44 24.80 -17.69 -24.80
C SER A 44 25.46 -18.81 -25.61
N ALA A 45 24.70 -19.86 -25.95
CA ALA A 45 25.22 -21.00 -26.71
C ALA A 45 25.19 -20.81 -28.25
N GLY A 46 24.55 -19.75 -28.75
CA GLY A 46 24.49 -19.43 -30.17
C GLY A 46 23.44 -20.18 -31.00
N HIS A 47 22.44 -20.76 -30.36
CA HIS A 47 21.43 -21.59 -31.03
C HIS A 47 20.30 -20.76 -31.63
N ILE A 48 20.54 -20.17 -32.81
CA ILE A 48 19.61 -19.26 -33.50
C ILE A 48 18.21 -19.86 -33.66
N GLN A 49 18.11 -21.08 -34.21
CA GLN A 49 16.82 -21.71 -34.50
C GLN A 49 16.01 -21.98 -33.23
N TYR A 50 16.70 -22.39 -32.15
CA TYR A 50 16.08 -22.59 -30.85
C TYR A 50 15.62 -21.26 -30.24
N ALA A 51 16.45 -20.22 -30.32
CA ALA A 51 16.11 -18.89 -29.83
C ALA A 51 14.91 -18.28 -30.58
N MET A 52 14.86 -18.42 -31.90
CA MET A 52 13.71 -18.03 -32.72
C MET A 52 12.43 -18.73 -32.27
N GLU A 53 12.51 -20.03 -32.02
CA GLU A 53 11.35 -20.82 -31.61
C GLU A 53 10.86 -20.40 -30.22
N ILE A 54 11.77 -20.13 -29.28
CA ILE A 54 11.41 -19.61 -27.95
C ILE A 54 10.83 -18.21 -28.02
N MET A 55 11.39 -17.30 -28.82
CA MET A 55 10.85 -15.95 -29.01
C MET A 55 9.45 -15.99 -29.64
N ARG A 56 9.19 -16.96 -30.52
CA ARG A 56 7.85 -17.19 -31.10
C ARG A 56 6.83 -17.64 -30.05
N LEU A 57 7.25 -18.51 -29.14
CA LEU A 57 6.39 -19.04 -28.07
C LEU A 57 6.21 -18.05 -26.92
N MET A 58 7.26 -17.31 -26.55
CA MET A 58 7.30 -16.35 -25.43
C MET A 58 8.18 -15.13 -25.77
N PRO A 59 7.62 -14.11 -26.44
CA PRO A 59 8.36 -12.90 -26.80
C PRO A 59 8.88 -12.10 -25.59
N SER A 60 8.19 -12.18 -24.44
CA SER A 60 8.55 -11.43 -23.23
C SER A 60 9.91 -11.80 -22.64
N PHE A 61 10.48 -12.96 -23.00
CA PHE A 61 11.83 -13.34 -22.58
C PHE A 61 12.93 -12.47 -23.17
N ALA A 62 12.68 -11.78 -24.29
CA ALA A 62 13.68 -10.93 -24.94
C ALA A 62 14.08 -9.72 -24.07
N ALA A 63 13.19 -9.25 -23.19
CA ALA A 63 13.38 -8.08 -22.34
C ALA A 63 13.67 -8.42 -20.86
N LYS A 64 14.04 -9.66 -20.56
CA LYS A 64 14.38 -10.09 -19.20
C LYS A 64 15.89 -10.07 -19.01
N SER A 65 16.34 -9.55 -17.87
CA SER A 65 17.71 -9.71 -17.39
C SER A 65 17.84 -10.92 -16.46
N ASP A 66 18.98 -11.58 -16.50
CA ASP A 66 19.39 -12.61 -15.54
C ASP A 66 19.85 -12.00 -14.20
N GLN A 67 20.43 -12.83 -13.33
CA GLN A 67 20.90 -12.42 -11.99
C GLN A 67 22.05 -11.42 -12.03
N ASP A 68 22.83 -11.44 -13.11
CA ASP A 68 23.97 -10.56 -13.34
C ASP A 68 23.58 -9.36 -14.23
N GLY A 69 22.30 -9.18 -14.51
CA GLY A 69 21.77 -8.08 -15.32
C GLY A 69 21.96 -8.26 -16.83
N PHE A 70 22.38 -9.44 -17.31
CA PHE A 70 22.51 -9.69 -18.74
C PHE A 70 21.15 -9.97 -19.34
N CYS A 71 20.75 -9.15 -20.33
CA CYS A 71 19.71 -9.51 -21.27
C CYS A 71 20.19 -10.54 -22.31
N PRO A 72 19.30 -11.28 -23.00
CA PRO A 72 19.67 -12.21 -24.06
C PRO A 72 20.54 -11.59 -25.17
N ILE A 73 20.36 -10.30 -25.45
CA ILE A 73 21.15 -9.59 -26.45
C ILE A 73 22.62 -9.42 -26.01
N HIS A 74 22.92 -9.26 -24.72
CA HIS A 74 24.29 -9.23 -24.21
C HIS A 74 24.97 -10.57 -24.43
N LEU A 75 24.27 -11.67 -24.10
CA LEU A 75 24.79 -13.02 -24.24
C LEU A 75 25.02 -13.40 -25.71
N ALA A 76 24.14 -12.95 -26.61
CA ALA A 76 24.27 -13.16 -28.05
C ALA A 76 25.46 -12.41 -28.67
N LEU A 77 25.82 -11.24 -28.12
CA LEU A 77 26.98 -10.47 -28.58
C LEU A 77 28.29 -11.03 -28.00
N ARG A 78 28.26 -11.48 -26.74
CA ARG A 78 29.40 -12.13 -26.07
C ARG A 78 29.84 -13.43 -26.74
N SER A 79 28.90 -14.23 -27.27
CA SER A 79 29.20 -15.52 -27.90
C SER A 79 29.77 -15.41 -29.32
N GLY A 80 29.59 -14.27 -29.98
CA GLY A 80 30.09 -14.00 -31.33
C GLY A 80 29.31 -14.72 -32.45
N HIS A 81 29.25 -14.10 -33.64
CA HIS A 81 28.63 -14.64 -34.87
C HIS A 81 27.12 -14.92 -34.86
N ILE A 82 26.30 -14.03 -34.26
CA ILE A 82 24.84 -14.20 -34.23
C ILE A 82 24.07 -12.96 -34.69
N GLN A 83 24.49 -12.37 -35.80
CA GLN A 83 23.88 -11.18 -36.41
C GLN A 83 22.35 -11.32 -36.59
N LEU A 84 21.87 -12.51 -36.97
CA LEU A 84 20.44 -12.75 -37.16
C LEU A 84 19.65 -12.72 -35.85
N LEU A 85 20.20 -13.29 -34.76
CA LEU A 85 19.56 -13.25 -33.45
C LEU A 85 19.53 -11.82 -32.90
N VAL A 86 20.61 -11.05 -33.09
CA VAL A 86 20.66 -9.63 -32.68
C VAL A 86 19.60 -8.81 -33.42
N LYS A 87 19.45 -9.00 -34.75
CA LYS A 87 18.38 -8.36 -35.53
C LYS A 87 16.99 -8.67 -34.98
N LEU A 88 16.74 -9.95 -34.65
CA LEU A 88 15.46 -10.38 -34.09
C LEU A 88 15.22 -9.78 -32.70
N LEU A 89 16.21 -9.79 -31.82
CA LEU A 89 16.08 -9.22 -30.47
C LEU A 89 15.81 -7.71 -30.51
N ILE A 90 16.47 -6.97 -31.41
CA ILE A 90 16.19 -5.53 -31.63
C ILE A 90 14.74 -5.31 -32.05
N SER A 91 14.18 -6.20 -32.90
CA SER A 91 12.78 -6.08 -33.34
C SER A 91 11.75 -6.33 -32.24
N CYS A 92 12.15 -6.88 -31.09
CA CYS A 92 11.27 -7.22 -29.97
C CYS A 92 11.05 -6.08 -28.95
N SER A 93 11.32 -4.81 -29.33
CA SER A 93 11.16 -3.63 -28.45
C SER A 93 11.92 -3.74 -27.12
N VAL A 94 13.09 -4.38 -27.15
CA VAL A 94 13.98 -4.56 -25.99
C VAL A 94 14.75 -3.26 -25.72
N ASP A 95 15.05 -2.97 -24.45
CA ASP A 95 15.98 -1.89 -24.10
C ASP A 95 17.42 -2.30 -24.45
N ILE A 96 17.88 -1.85 -25.62
CA ILE A 96 19.21 -2.13 -26.16
C ILE A 96 20.35 -1.44 -25.40
N ASN A 97 20.04 -0.64 -24.38
CA ASN A 97 21.00 0.09 -23.56
C ASN A 97 20.97 -0.32 -22.08
N GLU A 98 20.29 -1.43 -21.73
CA GLU A 98 20.31 -1.99 -20.38
C GLU A 98 21.74 -2.35 -19.98
N LYS A 99 22.14 -1.98 -18.75
CA LYS A 99 23.47 -2.27 -18.20
C LYS A 99 23.40 -3.55 -17.36
N ASN A 100 24.38 -4.43 -17.54
CA ASN A 100 24.60 -5.52 -16.60
C ASN A 100 25.23 -5.02 -15.28
N VAL A 101 25.46 -5.92 -14.32
CA VAL A 101 26.11 -5.61 -13.04
C VAL A 101 27.53 -5.04 -13.22
N GLU A 102 28.21 -5.38 -14.32
CA GLU A 102 29.53 -4.83 -14.67
C GLU A 102 29.44 -3.40 -15.24
N GLY A 103 28.23 -2.91 -15.53
CA GLY A 103 27.96 -1.59 -16.09
C GLY A 103 28.05 -1.52 -17.62
N TRP A 104 28.15 -2.66 -18.30
CA TRP A 104 28.34 -2.79 -19.76
C TRP A 104 26.99 -2.91 -20.45
N THR A 105 26.89 -2.34 -21.65
CA THR A 105 25.73 -2.51 -22.54
C THR A 105 26.01 -3.52 -23.64
N PRO A 106 24.98 -3.92 -24.39
CA PRO A 106 25.17 -4.83 -25.52
C PRO A 106 26.23 -4.31 -26.50
N LEU A 107 26.29 -2.99 -26.75
CA LEU A 107 27.26 -2.40 -27.68
C LEU A 107 28.72 -2.57 -27.22
N ASP A 108 29.00 -2.61 -25.90
CA ASP A 108 30.38 -2.75 -25.41
C ASP A 108 30.96 -4.16 -25.61
N TYR A 109 30.10 -5.16 -25.82
CA TYR A 109 30.54 -6.50 -26.19
C TYR A 109 30.96 -6.60 -27.66
N VAL A 110 30.77 -5.54 -28.45
CA VAL A 110 31.17 -5.45 -29.86
C VAL A 110 32.57 -4.84 -29.96
N GLN A 111 33.59 -5.69 -29.81
CA GLN A 111 34.99 -5.24 -29.64
C GLN A 111 35.79 -5.12 -30.96
N ASP A 112 35.48 -5.92 -31.98
CA ASP A 112 36.32 -6.09 -33.17
C ASP A 112 35.69 -5.57 -34.48
N GLU A 113 36.53 -5.21 -35.46
CA GLU A 113 36.09 -4.82 -36.82
C GLU A 113 35.28 -5.91 -37.54
N SER A 114 35.46 -7.17 -37.15
CA SER A 114 34.68 -8.31 -37.66
C SER A 114 33.18 -8.22 -37.35
N GLN A 115 32.78 -7.36 -36.41
CA GLN A 115 31.40 -7.14 -35.99
C GLN A 115 30.87 -5.74 -36.38
N ALA A 116 31.53 -5.05 -37.32
CA ALA A 116 31.15 -3.71 -37.76
C ALA A 116 29.68 -3.60 -38.20
N GLU A 117 29.15 -4.59 -38.93
CA GLU A 117 27.74 -4.59 -39.35
C GLU A 117 26.76 -4.72 -38.16
N ILE A 118 27.14 -5.44 -37.12
CA ILE A 118 26.34 -5.58 -35.89
C ILE A 118 26.37 -4.27 -35.10
N ARG A 119 27.55 -3.65 -35.01
CA ARG A 119 27.72 -2.33 -34.42
C ARG A 119 26.83 -1.29 -35.10
N ASP A 120 26.88 -1.22 -36.43
CA ASP A 120 26.09 -0.26 -37.20
C ASP A 120 24.58 -0.50 -37.03
N LEU A 121 24.16 -1.77 -37.00
CA LEU A 121 22.78 -2.16 -36.72
C LEU A 121 22.34 -1.71 -35.32
N LEU A 122 23.14 -1.98 -34.28
CA LEU A 122 22.86 -1.56 -32.91
C LEU A 122 22.79 -0.03 -32.81
N CYS A 123 23.77 0.69 -33.38
CA CYS A 123 23.78 2.15 -33.44
C CYS A 123 22.53 2.69 -34.15
N SER A 124 22.12 2.09 -35.27
CA SER A 124 20.92 2.49 -36.02
C SER A 124 19.63 2.26 -35.24
N ALA A 125 19.62 1.29 -34.33
CA ALA A 125 18.53 1.03 -33.39
C ALA A 125 18.56 1.96 -32.17
N GLY A 126 19.61 2.78 -32.00
CA GLY A 126 19.80 3.70 -30.87
C GLY A 126 20.68 3.16 -29.74
N ALA A 127 21.48 2.12 -29.98
CA ALA A 127 22.41 1.59 -28.99
C ALA A 127 23.61 2.52 -28.81
N VAL A 128 24.05 2.67 -27.57
CA VAL A 128 25.21 3.46 -27.18
C VAL A 128 26.07 2.65 -26.21
N GLY A 129 27.40 2.84 -26.27
CA GLY A 129 28.33 2.12 -25.41
C GLY A 129 28.23 2.58 -23.96
N ALA A 130 28.59 1.74 -22.99
CA ALA A 130 28.56 2.05 -21.57
C ALA A 130 29.37 3.28 -21.18
N SER A 131 30.39 3.64 -21.97
CA SER A 131 31.22 4.84 -21.80
C SER A 131 30.53 6.13 -22.25
N LEU A 132 29.62 6.04 -23.21
CA LEU A 132 28.73 7.13 -23.65
C LEU A 132 27.44 7.16 -22.81
N LEU A 133 27.10 6.03 -22.20
CA LEU A 133 26.14 5.97 -21.13
C LEU A 133 26.80 6.43 -19.82
N PRO A 134 26.04 6.97 -18.86
CA PRO A 134 26.62 7.56 -17.68
C PRO A 134 27.27 6.48 -16.81
N ILE A 135 28.47 6.73 -16.29
CA ILE A 135 28.96 6.04 -15.08
C ILE A 135 27.90 6.29 -14.00
N ILE A 136 27.43 5.24 -13.33
CA ILE A 136 26.55 5.41 -12.16
C ILE A 136 27.42 5.87 -11.00
N ASP A 137 27.86 7.12 -11.07
CA ASP A 137 27.82 7.97 -9.89
C ASP A 137 26.49 8.72 -9.96
N ASN A 138 25.93 9.10 -8.81
CA ASN A 138 24.56 9.65 -8.67
C ASN A 138 24.37 11.06 -9.29
N SER A 139 24.96 11.35 -10.44
CA SER A 139 24.87 12.62 -11.18
C SER A 139 24.86 12.39 -12.70
N ALA A 140 23.66 12.44 -13.27
CA ALA A 140 23.25 12.17 -14.66
C ALA A 140 24.11 12.76 -15.81
N PRO A 141 24.10 12.13 -17.02
CA PRO A 141 23.37 12.80 -18.12
C PRO A 141 22.46 11.96 -19.05
N PHE A 142 22.31 10.64 -18.93
CA PHE A 142 21.41 9.87 -19.83
C PHE A 142 20.49 8.90 -19.08
N LEU A 143 19.64 9.47 -18.23
CA LEU A 143 18.53 8.72 -17.63
C LEU A 143 17.48 8.35 -18.68
N ARG A 144 16.88 7.16 -18.54
CA ARG A 144 15.62 6.82 -19.22
C ARG A 144 14.55 7.86 -18.86
N THR A 145 13.61 8.15 -19.77
CA THR A 145 12.63 9.23 -19.61
C THR A 145 11.75 9.03 -18.37
N ASP A 146 11.46 7.80 -17.98
CA ASP A 146 10.79 7.44 -16.73
C ASP A 146 11.62 7.77 -15.48
N GLN A 147 12.94 7.52 -15.53
CA GLN A 147 13.85 7.87 -14.44
C GLN A 147 14.05 9.39 -14.36
N LYS A 148 14.19 10.09 -15.50
CA LYS A 148 14.22 11.56 -15.55
C LYS A 148 12.97 12.14 -14.92
N LEU A 149 11.81 11.54 -15.22
CA LEU A 149 10.53 11.97 -14.68
C LEU A 149 10.43 11.71 -13.18
N LYS A 150 10.96 10.59 -12.69
CA LYS A 150 11.09 10.34 -11.25
C LYS A 150 11.98 11.39 -10.57
N MET A 151 13.15 11.71 -11.13
CA MET A 151 14.00 12.77 -10.57
C MET A 151 13.32 14.13 -10.58
N ALA A 152 12.65 14.51 -11.67
CA ALA A 152 11.86 15.73 -11.73
C ALA A 152 10.79 15.75 -10.63
N ALA A 153 10.16 14.61 -10.35
CA ALA A 153 9.21 14.46 -9.24
C ALA A 153 9.88 14.54 -7.86
N GLU A 154 11.11 14.05 -7.71
CA GLU A 154 11.87 14.10 -6.45
C GLU A 154 12.26 15.51 -6.04
N VAL A 155 12.47 16.42 -7.00
CA VAL A 155 12.80 17.84 -6.74
C VAL A 155 11.61 18.78 -6.98
N GLY A 156 10.52 18.29 -7.56
CA GLY A 156 9.31 19.06 -7.88
C GLY A 156 9.44 19.97 -9.11
N ASP A 157 10.26 19.60 -10.10
CA ASP A 157 10.51 20.39 -11.31
C ASP A 157 9.41 20.23 -12.37
N ILE A 158 8.46 21.18 -12.37
CA ILE A 158 7.35 21.21 -13.33
C ILE A 158 7.83 21.53 -14.76
N GLN A 159 8.88 22.34 -14.93
CA GLN A 159 9.40 22.64 -16.27
C GLN A 159 10.10 21.42 -16.87
N GLY A 160 10.85 20.68 -16.04
CA GLY A 160 11.41 19.38 -16.37
C GLY A 160 10.34 18.37 -16.76
N LEU A 161 9.23 18.28 -16.01
CA LEU A 161 8.07 17.44 -16.36
C LEU A 161 7.60 17.68 -17.79
N TYR A 162 7.34 18.94 -18.16
CA TYR A 162 6.86 19.28 -19.51
C TYR A 162 7.91 19.04 -20.60
N SER A 163 9.19 19.28 -20.29
CA SER A 163 10.29 19.00 -21.21
C SER A 163 10.39 17.50 -21.50
N ILE A 164 10.26 16.65 -20.48
CA ILE A 164 10.30 15.19 -20.60
C ILE A 164 9.07 14.65 -21.35
N ILE A 165 7.87 15.19 -21.09
CA ILE A 165 6.66 14.80 -21.85
C ILE A 165 6.79 15.17 -23.33
N LYS A 166 7.46 16.29 -23.64
CA LYS A 166 7.74 16.67 -25.04
C LYS A 166 8.74 15.73 -25.70
N GLU A 167 9.74 15.24 -24.96
CA GLU A 167 10.65 14.19 -25.45
C GLU A 167 9.91 12.86 -25.69
N ASP A 168 8.93 12.52 -24.85
CA ASP A 168 8.25 11.23 -24.86
C ASP A 168 6.77 11.33 -24.47
N GLN A 169 5.92 11.51 -25.49
CA GLN A 169 4.49 11.74 -25.33
C GLN A 169 3.71 10.54 -24.75
N TYR A 170 4.24 9.32 -24.85
CA TYR A 170 3.57 8.11 -24.37
C TYR A 170 4.04 7.68 -22.98
N LEU A 171 4.96 8.43 -22.36
CA LEU A 171 5.60 8.07 -21.10
C LEU A 171 4.60 7.81 -19.97
N LEU A 172 3.66 8.74 -19.75
CA LEU A 172 2.68 8.62 -18.67
C LEU A 172 1.75 7.42 -18.87
N GLU A 173 1.45 7.07 -20.13
CA GLU A 173 0.62 5.91 -20.46
C GLU A 173 1.35 4.60 -20.17
N ARG A 174 2.63 4.48 -20.56
CA ARG A 174 3.42 3.28 -20.26
C ARG A 174 3.57 3.05 -18.75
N ILE A 175 3.80 4.12 -17.97
CA ILE A 175 3.86 4.03 -16.51
C ILE A 175 2.49 3.60 -15.95
N ASP A 176 1.38 4.07 -16.52
CA ASP A 176 0.03 3.71 -16.06
C ASP A 176 -0.35 2.26 -16.31
N GLN A 177 0.22 1.63 -17.35
CA GLN A 177 -0.05 0.23 -17.65
C GLN A 177 0.59 -0.73 -16.63
N LEU A 178 1.62 -0.27 -15.90
CA LEU A 178 2.24 -1.08 -14.85
C LEU A 178 1.31 -1.13 -13.62
N PRO A 179 0.87 -2.31 -13.15
CA PRO A 179 -0.14 -2.42 -12.10
C PRO A 179 0.38 -1.95 -10.74
N PHE A 180 1.59 -2.37 -10.35
CA PHE A 180 2.22 -2.03 -9.07
C PHE A 180 3.58 -1.38 -9.33
N THR A 181 3.60 -0.05 -9.35
CA THR A 181 4.83 0.74 -9.56
C THR A 181 4.76 2.05 -8.80
N ASP A 182 5.90 2.54 -8.34
CA ASP A 182 6.01 3.93 -7.92
C ASP A 182 5.88 4.84 -9.15
N THR A 183 4.72 5.48 -9.25
CA THR A 183 4.50 6.53 -10.23
C THR A 183 5.22 7.81 -9.81
N PRO A 184 5.48 8.73 -10.73
CA PRO A 184 5.98 10.06 -10.39
C PRO A 184 5.12 10.79 -9.34
N LEU A 185 3.82 10.50 -9.27
CA LEU A 185 2.94 11.05 -8.24
C LEU A 185 3.26 10.49 -6.84
N HIS A 186 3.60 9.20 -6.72
CA HIS A 186 4.05 8.60 -5.45
C HIS A 186 5.28 9.33 -4.91
N VAL A 187 6.26 9.54 -5.78
CA VAL A 187 7.53 10.20 -5.46
C VAL A 187 7.28 11.65 -5.02
N ALA A 188 6.58 12.44 -5.83
CA ALA A 188 6.27 13.83 -5.49
C ALA A 188 5.47 13.95 -4.20
N ALA A 189 4.51 13.04 -3.96
CA ALA A 189 3.70 13.03 -2.76
C ALA A 189 4.53 12.69 -1.50
N SER A 190 5.41 11.68 -1.59
CA SER A 190 6.35 11.33 -0.51
C SER A 190 7.29 12.48 -0.15
N LYS A 191 7.80 13.20 -1.15
CA LYS A 191 8.70 14.36 -0.93
C LYS A 191 7.97 15.64 -0.51
N GLY A 192 6.66 15.72 -0.75
CA GLY A 192 5.83 16.89 -0.39
C GLY A 192 5.81 17.99 -1.46
N HIS A 193 6.14 17.66 -2.71
CA HIS A 193 6.10 18.58 -3.84
C HIS A 193 4.67 18.75 -4.35
N THR A 194 3.84 19.43 -3.55
CA THR A 194 2.40 19.60 -3.78
C THR A 194 2.06 20.08 -5.19
N GLN A 195 2.72 21.13 -5.69
CA GLN A 195 2.37 21.68 -7.00
C GLN A 195 2.68 20.70 -8.14
N PHE A 196 3.80 19.99 -8.05
CA PHE A 196 4.15 18.95 -9.01
C PHE A 196 3.17 17.77 -8.94
N ALA A 197 2.80 17.35 -7.72
CA ALA A 197 1.83 16.28 -7.51
C ALA A 197 0.46 16.62 -8.13
N LEU A 198 -0.04 17.83 -7.89
CA LEU A 198 -1.30 18.31 -8.49
C LEU A 198 -1.21 18.38 -10.01
N GLU A 199 -0.07 18.80 -10.54
CA GLU A 199 0.15 18.92 -11.97
C GLU A 199 0.14 17.55 -12.66
N ILE A 200 0.85 16.56 -12.11
CA ILE A 200 0.80 15.18 -12.62
C ILE A 200 -0.58 14.57 -12.47
N MET A 201 -1.25 14.79 -11.35
CA MET A 201 -2.62 14.30 -11.15
C MET A 201 -3.59 14.89 -12.17
N ARG A 202 -3.39 16.15 -12.59
CA ARG A 202 -4.16 16.79 -13.67
C ARG A 202 -3.90 16.14 -15.03
N LEU A 203 -2.62 15.85 -15.34
CA LEU A 203 -2.23 15.24 -16.61
C LEU A 203 -2.64 13.77 -16.71
N LYS A 204 -2.55 13.02 -15.60
CA LYS A 204 -2.86 11.59 -15.53
C LYS A 204 -3.55 11.23 -14.20
N PRO A 205 -4.88 11.42 -14.10
CA PRO A 205 -5.62 11.22 -12.84
C PRO A 205 -5.59 9.79 -12.28
N SER A 206 -5.37 8.77 -13.12
CA SER A 206 -5.27 7.37 -12.71
C SER A 206 -4.13 7.13 -11.72
N PHE A 207 -3.04 7.91 -11.80
CA PHE A 207 -1.91 7.79 -10.88
C PHE A 207 -2.26 8.03 -9.42
N ALA A 208 -3.32 8.80 -9.14
CA ALA A 208 -3.73 9.10 -7.76
C ALA A 208 -4.34 7.89 -7.04
N GLU A 209 -4.90 6.93 -7.78
CA GLU A 209 -5.53 5.73 -7.24
C GLU A 209 -4.64 4.49 -7.27
N LYS A 210 -3.53 4.53 -8.04
CA LYS A 210 -2.60 3.40 -8.11
C LYS A 210 -1.94 3.15 -6.77
N LEU A 211 -1.71 1.87 -6.49
CA LEU A 211 -0.88 1.41 -5.39
C LEU A 211 0.50 1.04 -5.91
N ASN A 212 1.53 1.38 -5.15
CA ASN A 212 2.89 0.93 -5.41
C ASN A 212 3.08 -0.54 -4.98
N GLN A 213 4.32 -1.02 -5.05
CA GLN A 213 4.66 -2.42 -4.72
C GLN A 213 4.43 -2.77 -3.24
N ASP A 214 4.47 -1.77 -2.36
CA ASP A 214 4.19 -1.92 -0.93
C ASP A 214 2.69 -1.82 -0.61
N GLY A 215 1.84 -1.58 -1.61
CA GLY A 215 0.40 -1.42 -1.44
C GLY A 215 -0.02 -0.02 -0.99
N PHE A 216 0.80 1.01 -1.18
CA PHE A 216 0.48 2.39 -0.80
C PHE A 216 0.16 3.25 -2.02
N SER A 217 -0.84 4.13 -1.87
CA SER A 217 -1.11 5.17 -2.87
C SER A 217 -0.25 6.41 -2.63
N PRO A 218 -0.20 7.38 -3.56
CA PRO A 218 0.54 8.62 -3.34
C PRO A 218 0.09 9.36 -2.07
N MET A 219 -1.21 9.35 -1.78
CA MET A 219 -1.74 9.97 -0.56
C MET A 219 -1.25 9.27 0.71
N HIS A 220 -1.14 7.93 0.70
CA HIS A 220 -0.57 7.19 1.84
C HIS A 220 0.90 7.54 2.06
N LEU A 221 1.70 7.64 1.00
CA LEU A 221 3.11 8.00 1.11
C LEU A 221 3.30 9.45 1.60
N ALA A 222 2.44 10.38 1.17
CA ALA A 222 2.44 11.74 1.72
C ALA A 222 2.19 11.72 3.23
N LEU A 223 1.21 10.95 3.70
CA LEU A 223 0.89 10.84 5.12
C LEU A 223 2.01 10.18 5.93
N GLN A 224 2.58 9.07 5.45
CA GLN A 224 3.71 8.39 6.10
C GLN A 224 4.94 9.29 6.26
N ASN A 225 5.17 10.20 5.29
CA ASN A 225 6.26 11.16 5.31
C ASN A 225 5.86 12.52 5.90
N GLN A 226 4.74 12.61 6.61
CA GLN A 226 4.24 13.83 7.29
C GLN A 226 4.04 15.02 6.34
N ARG A 227 3.75 14.76 5.06
CA ARG A 227 3.44 15.76 4.03
C ARG A 227 1.93 16.04 4.02
N PHE A 228 1.38 16.43 5.17
CA PHE A 228 -0.07 16.60 5.36
C PHE A 228 -0.69 17.61 4.40
N GLN A 229 -0.01 18.74 4.13
CA GLN A 229 -0.48 19.72 3.15
C GLN A 229 -0.63 19.12 1.76
N THR A 230 0.31 18.29 1.31
CA THR A 230 0.20 17.59 0.03
C THR A 230 -0.99 16.63 0.03
N ALA A 231 -1.16 15.84 1.10
CA ALA A 231 -2.29 14.91 1.21
C ALA A 231 -3.65 15.65 1.17
N LEU A 232 -3.79 16.74 1.91
CA LEU A 232 -5.00 17.58 1.91
C LEU A 232 -5.29 18.16 0.53
N ARG A 233 -4.28 18.67 -0.17
CA ARG A 233 -4.45 19.22 -1.52
C ARG A 233 -4.83 18.13 -2.54
N LEU A 234 -4.33 16.91 -2.39
CA LEU A 234 -4.79 15.77 -3.21
C LEU A 234 -6.27 15.43 -2.92
N ALA A 235 -6.68 15.48 -1.65
CA ALA A 235 -8.09 15.28 -1.25
C ALA A 235 -9.02 16.39 -1.76
N ASP A 236 -8.57 17.65 -1.76
CA ASP A 236 -9.32 18.79 -2.32
C ASP A 236 -9.65 18.57 -3.79
N VAL A 237 -8.69 18.05 -4.57
CA VAL A 237 -8.90 17.77 -6.00
C VAL A 237 -9.77 16.53 -6.20
N LYS A 238 -9.60 15.49 -5.37
CA LYS A 238 -10.37 14.25 -5.46
C LYS A 238 -10.64 13.66 -4.08
N GLY A 239 -11.77 14.06 -3.48
CA GLY A 239 -12.14 13.62 -2.13
C GLY A 239 -12.28 12.10 -1.98
N GLN A 240 -12.59 11.36 -3.05
CA GLN A 240 -12.67 9.89 -3.02
C GLN A 240 -11.35 9.20 -2.66
N LEU A 241 -10.20 9.89 -2.80
CA LEU A 241 -8.90 9.36 -2.39
C LEU A 241 -8.82 9.08 -0.89
N VAL A 242 -9.61 9.78 -0.07
CA VAL A 242 -9.70 9.55 1.38
C VAL A 242 -10.28 8.17 1.71
N CYS A 243 -11.09 7.60 0.81
CA CYS A 243 -11.66 6.26 0.96
C CYS A 243 -10.77 5.17 0.36
N LEU A 244 -9.68 5.54 -0.32
CA LEU A 244 -8.81 4.58 -0.98
C LEU A 244 -8.10 3.72 0.06
N LYS A 245 -8.21 2.41 -0.08
CA LYS A 245 -7.57 1.43 0.79
C LYS A 245 -6.16 1.12 0.29
N GLY A 246 -5.15 1.35 1.13
CA GLY A 246 -3.79 0.88 0.93
C GLY A 246 -3.56 -0.50 1.54
N ARG A 247 -2.33 -0.75 1.98
CA ARG A 247 -1.92 -1.97 2.67
C ARG A 247 -2.80 -2.25 3.90
N MET A 248 -3.21 -3.50 4.10
CA MET A 248 -4.11 -3.95 5.18
C MET A 248 -5.50 -3.28 5.17
N GLY A 249 -5.91 -2.71 4.03
CA GLY A 249 -7.18 -1.99 3.93
C GLY A 249 -7.20 -0.65 4.66
N ILE A 250 -6.05 -0.16 5.13
CA ILE A 250 -5.93 1.12 5.85
C ILE A 250 -6.24 2.27 4.88
N THR A 251 -6.97 3.27 5.36
CA THR A 251 -7.25 4.51 4.60
C THR A 251 -6.52 5.70 5.21
N PRO A 252 -6.41 6.82 4.48
CA PRO A 252 -5.96 8.10 5.03
C PRO A 252 -6.61 8.50 6.36
N LEU A 253 -7.91 8.22 6.52
CA LEU A 253 -8.64 8.52 7.76
C LEU A 253 -8.16 7.67 8.93
N HIS A 254 -7.93 6.36 8.72
CA HIS A 254 -7.38 5.47 9.73
C HIS A 254 -5.98 5.92 10.17
N PHE A 255 -5.13 6.32 9.23
CA PHE A 255 -3.80 6.84 9.54
C PHE A 255 -3.85 8.10 10.41
N ALA A 256 -4.71 9.07 10.06
CA ALA A 256 -4.88 10.29 10.84
C ALA A 256 -5.39 10.00 12.27
N ALA A 257 -6.29 9.03 12.41
CA ALA A 257 -6.80 8.56 13.69
C ALA A 257 -5.71 7.87 14.53
N GLU A 258 -4.84 7.09 13.91
CA GLU A 258 -3.69 6.44 14.58
C GLU A 258 -2.66 7.45 15.10
N LYS A 259 -2.36 8.49 14.31
CA LYS A 259 -1.35 9.50 14.66
C LYS A 259 -1.87 10.65 15.53
N GLU A 260 -3.19 10.74 15.73
CA GLU A 260 -3.86 11.82 16.47
C GLU A 260 -3.67 13.22 15.84
N GLU A 261 -3.55 13.27 14.52
CA GLU A 261 -3.45 14.53 13.76
C GLU A 261 -4.85 15.12 13.56
N LEU A 262 -5.35 15.83 14.58
CA LEU A 262 -6.76 16.28 14.64
C LEU A 262 -7.18 17.18 13.47
N GLU A 263 -6.30 18.09 13.04
CA GLU A 263 -6.57 19.00 11.91
C GLU A 263 -6.71 18.21 10.60
N LEU A 264 -5.80 17.27 10.37
CA LEU A 264 -5.85 16.36 9.22
C LEU A 264 -7.12 15.51 9.29
N LEU A 265 -7.42 14.93 10.44
CA LEU A 265 -8.59 14.07 10.66
C LEU A 265 -9.89 14.81 10.32
N ALA A 266 -10.07 16.03 10.84
CA ALA A 266 -11.22 16.88 10.55
C ALA A 266 -11.29 17.22 9.05
N ALA A 267 -10.19 17.64 8.45
CA ALA A 267 -10.15 18.03 7.05
C ALA A 267 -10.44 16.85 6.11
N LEU A 268 -9.97 15.64 6.40
CA LEU A 268 -10.29 14.42 5.65
C LEU A 268 -11.78 14.05 5.74
N LEU A 269 -12.40 14.21 6.90
CA LEU A 269 -13.85 14.00 7.08
C LEU A 269 -14.68 15.00 6.29
N ILE A 270 -14.25 16.27 6.24
CA ILE A 270 -14.89 17.30 5.41
C ILE A 270 -14.73 16.97 3.92
N ALA A 271 -13.53 16.57 3.50
CA ALA A 271 -13.25 16.22 2.10
C ALA A 271 -14.03 14.97 1.65
N CYS A 272 -14.22 13.99 2.54
CA CYS A 272 -15.03 12.81 2.25
C CYS A 272 -15.79 12.27 3.48
N PRO A 273 -17.05 12.69 3.70
CA PRO A 273 -17.89 12.19 4.79
C PRO A 273 -18.20 10.68 4.76
N LYS A 274 -18.00 10.03 3.61
CA LYS A 274 -18.18 8.58 3.46
C LYS A 274 -16.99 7.76 3.99
N SER A 275 -15.84 8.41 4.19
CA SER A 275 -14.62 7.74 4.68
C SER A 275 -14.78 7.12 6.06
N ILE A 276 -15.67 7.67 6.88
CA ILE A 276 -16.00 7.18 8.23
C ILE A 276 -16.61 5.77 8.24
N ASP A 277 -17.25 5.36 7.13
CA ASP A 277 -17.89 4.05 6.99
C ASP A 277 -16.91 2.99 6.47
N VAL A 278 -15.68 3.40 6.11
CA VAL A 278 -14.69 2.49 5.55
C VAL A 278 -13.98 1.76 6.68
N VAL A 279 -13.85 0.44 6.53
CA VAL A 279 -13.15 -0.43 7.48
C VAL A 279 -11.86 -1.00 6.91
N THR A 280 -10.91 -1.34 7.78
CA THR A 280 -9.68 -2.08 7.43
C THR A 280 -9.99 -3.51 6.98
N GLU A 281 -8.96 -4.28 6.62
CA GLU A 281 -9.10 -5.73 6.40
C GLU A 281 -9.60 -6.47 7.65
N HIS A 282 -9.31 -5.95 8.85
CA HIS A 282 -9.76 -6.51 10.13
C HIS A 282 -11.14 -6.02 10.59
N LYS A 283 -11.92 -5.40 9.68
CA LYS A 283 -13.21 -4.74 9.95
C LYS A 283 -13.15 -3.61 10.98
N GLU A 284 -11.97 -3.03 11.20
CA GLU A 284 -11.82 -1.92 12.14
C GLU A 284 -12.20 -0.59 11.48
N THR A 285 -12.93 0.26 12.20
CA THR A 285 -13.19 1.65 11.80
C THR A 285 -12.07 2.58 12.29
N ALA A 286 -12.03 3.83 11.83
CA ALA A 286 -11.12 4.84 12.35
C ALA A 286 -11.22 5.02 13.88
N LEU A 287 -12.42 4.83 14.47
CA LEU A 287 -12.61 4.85 15.92
C LEU A 287 -11.95 3.65 16.62
N HIS A 288 -12.02 2.46 16.03
CA HIS A 288 -11.32 1.29 16.57
C HIS A 288 -9.81 1.56 16.60
N ILE A 289 -9.25 2.12 15.52
CA ILE A 289 -7.81 2.45 15.44
C ILE A 289 -7.42 3.52 16.47
N ALA A 290 -8.20 4.61 16.60
CA ALA A 290 -7.95 5.63 17.61
C ALA A 290 -8.00 5.04 19.04
N ALA A 291 -9.02 4.25 19.35
CA ALA A 291 -9.13 3.56 20.63
C ALA A 291 -8.00 2.55 20.85
N LYS A 292 -7.58 1.76 19.86
CA LYS A 292 -6.46 0.79 20.02
C LYS A 292 -5.13 1.48 20.35
N ASN A 293 -4.96 2.74 19.92
CA ASN A 293 -3.73 3.51 20.09
C ASN A 293 -3.80 4.58 21.20
N ASP A 294 -4.81 4.53 22.07
CA ASP A 294 -5.05 5.48 23.17
C ASP A 294 -5.17 6.95 22.72
N LYS A 295 -5.73 7.18 21.53
CA LYS A 295 -5.90 8.52 20.93
C LYS A 295 -7.22 9.15 21.33
N VAL A 296 -7.30 9.61 22.58
CA VAL A 296 -8.54 10.09 23.20
C VAL A 296 -9.15 11.28 22.45
N GLU A 297 -8.33 12.23 21.99
CA GLU A 297 -8.84 13.42 21.30
C GLU A 297 -9.32 13.08 19.88
N ALA A 298 -8.67 12.14 19.20
CA ALA A 298 -9.15 11.61 17.94
C ALA A 298 -10.50 10.89 18.10
N VAL A 299 -10.69 10.13 19.18
CA VAL A 299 -11.99 9.50 19.50
C VAL A 299 -13.07 10.56 19.74
N LYS A 300 -12.80 11.60 20.54
CA LYS A 300 -13.75 12.68 20.80
C LYS A 300 -14.17 13.39 19.51
N LEU A 301 -13.22 13.70 18.64
CA LEU A 301 -13.48 14.33 17.34
C LEU A 301 -14.35 13.44 16.44
N LEU A 302 -13.98 12.17 16.29
CA LEU A 302 -14.72 11.21 15.46
C LEU A 302 -16.13 10.97 16.00
N PHE A 303 -16.27 10.84 17.33
CA PHE A 303 -17.56 10.68 17.98
C PHE A 303 -18.45 11.90 17.77
N GLY A 304 -17.96 13.12 18.05
CA GLY A 304 -18.72 14.35 17.81
C GLY A 304 -19.13 14.49 16.34
N TRP A 305 -18.26 14.10 15.41
CA TRP A 305 -18.60 14.08 13.99
C TRP A 305 -19.71 13.08 13.67
N LEU A 306 -19.70 11.87 14.25
CA LEU A 306 -20.77 10.88 14.08
C LEU A 306 -22.10 11.37 14.65
N GLU A 307 -22.09 12.00 15.82
CA GLU A 307 -23.28 12.54 16.47
C GLU A 307 -23.95 13.59 15.59
N HIS A 308 -23.17 14.57 15.10
CA HIS A 308 -23.66 15.65 14.25
C HIS A 308 -24.19 15.15 12.89
N ASN A 309 -23.66 14.04 12.37
CA ASN A 309 -24.05 13.49 11.06
C ASN A 309 -25.05 12.33 11.16
N GLY A 310 -25.52 11.97 12.36
CA GLY A 310 -26.49 10.89 12.56
C GLY A 310 -25.96 9.50 12.21
N LYS A 311 -24.65 9.28 12.24
CA LYS A 311 -23.97 8.02 11.85
C LYS A 311 -23.60 7.12 13.03
N ASN A 312 -24.28 7.27 14.16
CA ASN A 312 -23.93 6.59 15.42
C ASN A 312 -24.03 5.06 15.36
N MET A 313 -24.63 4.48 14.31
CA MET A 313 -24.62 3.03 14.09
C MET A 313 -23.20 2.46 13.91
N VAL A 314 -22.24 3.28 13.47
CA VAL A 314 -20.83 2.90 13.33
C VAL A 314 -20.19 2.53 14.68
N LEU A 315 -20.70 3.07 15.80
CA LEU A 315 -20.21 2.75 17.16
C LEU A 315 -20.41 1.28 17.54
N ASN A 316 -21.41 0.63 16.95
CA ASN A 316 -21.79 -0.75 17.22
C ASN A 316 -21.16 -1.76 16.26
N TRP A 317 -20.40 -1.30 15.28
CA TRP A 317 -19.67 -2.21 14.40
C TRP A 317 -18.56 -2.89 15.19
N SER A 318 -18.36 -4.17 14.91
CA SER A 318 -17.31 -4.97 15.52
C SER A 318 -16.19 -5.27 14.54
N ASP A 319 -14.97 -5.33 15.04
CA ASP A 319 -13.84 -5.91 14.32
C ASP A 319 -14.01 -7.43 14.11
N ASP A 320 -13.05 -8.08 13.46
CA ASP A 320 -13.08 -9.52 13.18
C ASP A 320 -13.12 -10.40 14.44
N GLU A 321 -12.73 -9.87 15.60
CA GLU A 321 -12.80 -10.56 16.89
C GLU A 321 -14.15 -10.33 17.61
N GLY A 322 -15.06 -9.55 17.02
CA GLY A 322 -16.31 -9.17 17.66
C GLY A 322 -16.19 -7.99 18.63
N ASN A 323 -15.03 -7.33 18.71
CA ASN A 323 -14.84 -6.18 19.58
C ASN A 323 -15.38 -4.92 18.89
N THR A 324 -16.32 -4.24 19.55
CA THR A 324 -16.69 -2.84 19.24
C THR A 324 -15.69 -1.86 19.85
N VAL A 325 -15.77 -0.58 19.47
CA VAL A 325 -14.94 0.51 20.03
C VAL A 325 -15.03 0.55 21.57
N LEU A 326 -16.22 0.30 22.12
CA LEU A 326 -16.42 0.24 23.57
C LEU A 326 -15.65 -0.92 24.23
N HIS A 327 -15.62 -2.10 23.61
CA HIS A 327 -14.81 -3.22 24.11
C HIS A 327 -13.32 -2.83 24.21
N ILE A 328 -12.80 -2.17 23.17
CA ILE A 328 -11.40 -1.76 23.09
C ILE A 328 -11.09 -0.72 24.16
N ALA A 329 -11.93 0.31 24.29
CA ALA A 329 -11.76 1.35 25.29
C ALA A 329 -11.81 0.80 26.72
N SER A 330 -12.71 -0.14 27.01
CA SER A 330 -12.80 -0.81 28.30
C SER A 330 -11.55 -1.65 28.61
N ARG A 331 -11.09 -2.48 27.66
CA ARG A 331 -9.90 -3.33 27.83
C ARG A 331 -8.62 -2.51 28.05
N ARG A 332 -8.54 -1.32 27.45
CA ARG A 332 -7.40 -0.40 27.56
C ARG A 332 -7.50 0.58 28.73
N ASN A 333 -8.52 0.47 29.57
CA ASN A 333 -8.75 1.36 30.70
C ASN A 333 -8.93 2.86 30.33
N GLN A 334 -9.54 3.14 29.17
CA GLN A 334 -9.75 4.52 28.69
C GLN A 334 -11.02 5.13 29.30
N ILE A 335 -10.95 5.53 30.58
CA ILE A 335 -12.10 6.01 31.35
C ILE A 335 -12.85 7.14 30.63
N GLU A 336 -12.15 8.11 30.05
CA GLU A 336 -12.79 9.23 29.34
C GLU A 336 -13.58 8.77 28.10
N VAL A 337 -13.00 7.89 27.29
CA VAL A 337 -13.64 7.33 26.09
C VAL A 337 -14.83 6.47 26.48
N VAL A 338 -14.68 5.62 27.49
CA VAL A 338 -15.76 4.79 28.03
C VAL A 338 -16.93 5.66 28.49
N ARG A 339 -16.68 6.72 29.26
CA ARG A 339 -17.74 7.63 29.71
C ARG A 339 -18.45 8.34 28.54
N LEU A 340 -17.69 8.74 27.53
CA LEU A 340 -18.23 9.37 26.33
C LEU A 340 -19.10 8.42 25.52
N LEU A 341 -18.69 7.16 25.35
CA LEU A 341 -19.42 6.17 24.56
C LEU A 341 -20.67 5.63 25.27
N ILE A 342 -20.62 5.37 26.58
CA ILE A 342 -21.78 4.86 27.32
C ILE A 342 -22.86 5.95 27.46
N GLY A 343 -22.46 7.22 27.49
CA GLY A 343 -23.42 8.35 27.55
C GLY A 343 -24.36 8.44 26.35
N ASP A 344 -24.05 7.77 25.22
CA ASP A 344 -24.93 7.68 24.06
C ASP A 344 -25.84 6.45 24.16
N VAL A 345 -27.16 6.68 24.21
CA VAL A 345 -28.23 5.68 24.29
C VAL A 345 -28.23 4.68 23.12
N ARG A 346 -27.42 4.94 22.08
CA ARG A 346 -27.34 4.13 20.86
C ARG A 346 -26.17 3.15 20.85
N CYS A 347 -25.32 3.15 21.88
CA CYS A 347 -24.31 2.09 22.08
C CYS A 347 -24.98 0.85 22.69
N PHE A 348 -24.88 -0.30 22.02
CA PHE A 348 -25.37 -1.57 22.54
C PHE A 348 -24.22 -2.39 23.11
N PRO A 349 -23.91 -2.28 24.41
CA PRO A 349 -22.85 -3.07 25.01
C PRO A 349 -23.23 -4.56 24.98
N SER A 350 -22.27 -5.41 24.60
CA SER A 350 -22.42 -6.86 24.72
C SER A 350 -22.39 -7.28 26.19
N PHE A 351 -22.86 -8.49 26.50
CA PHE A 351 -22.78 -9.06 27.86
C PHE A 351 -21.36 -8.98 28.45
N LEU A 352 -20.35 -9.32 27.64
CA LEU A 352 -18.95 -9.35 28.04
C LEU A 352 -18.45 -7.96 28.41
N ILE A 353 -18.82 -6.94 27.64
CA ILE A 353 -18.50 -5.54 27.95
C ILE A 353 -19.13 -5.13 29.27
N ILE A 354 -20.41 -5.44 29.49
CA ILE A 354 -21.09 -5.01 30.72
C ILE A 354 -20.36 -5.57 31.93
N ARG A 355 -19.94 -6.83 31.88
CA ARG A 355 -19.13 -7.44 32.94
C ARG A 355 -17.80 -6.70 33.13
N GLU A 356 -17.08 -6.41 32.05
CA GLU A 356 -15.78 -5.74 32.10
C GLU A 356 -15.89 -4.28 32.59
N ILE A 357 -16.92 -3.56 32.15
CA ILE A 357 -17.26 -2.20 32.60
C ILE A 357 -17.57 -2.20 34.10
N LEU A 358 -18.44 -3.12 34.56
CA LEU A 358 -18.82 -3.21 35.96
C LEU A 358 -17.64 -3.61 36.87
N SER A 359 -16.76 -4.50 36.41
CA SER A 359 -15.58 -4.90 37.17
C SER A 359 -14.55 -3.77 37.31
N ASN A 360 -14.32 -2.99 36.25
CA ASN A 360 -13.17 -2.07 36.18
C ASN A 360 -13.54 -0.59 36.37
N PHE A 361 -14.79 -0.20 36.11
CA PHE A 361 -15.17 1.21 36.00
C PHE A 361 -16.38 1.61 36.86
N PHE A 362 -16.83 0.74 37.76
CA PHE A 362 -18.05 0.96 38.53
C PHE A 362 -18.17 2.36 39.19
N PRO A 363 -17.12 2.90 39.85
CA PRO A 363 -17.19 4.24 40.43
C PRO A 363 -17.34 5.36 39.38
N PHE A 364 -16.87 5.15 38.16
CA PHE A 364 -16.74 6.18 37.11
C PHE A 364 -17.92 6.25 36.14
N ILE A 365 -18.75 5.19 36.11
CA ILE A 365 -19.95 5.07 35.27
C ILE A 365 -21.25 5.35 36.04
N CYS A 366 -21.16 5.75 37.31
CA CYS A 366 -22.32 6.11 38.13
C CYS A 366 -23.13 7.23 37.45
N GLY A 367 -24.41 6.95 37.15
CA GLY A 367 -25.33 7.87 36.48
C GLY A 367 -25.42 7.76 34.97
N ILE A 368 -24.85 6.70 34.36
CA ILE A 368 -25.09 6.36 32.96
C ILE A 368 -26.08 5.19 32.87
N GLU A 369 -27.12 5.31 32.04
CA GLU A 369 -28.11 4.25 31.81
C GLU A 369 -27.51 3.11 30.96
N VAL A 370 -26.93 2.11 31.62
CA VAL A 370 -26.53 0.84 30.98
C VAL A 370 -27.66 -0.17 31.13
N ASP A 371 -28.02 -0.89 30.06
CA ASP A 371 -28.96 -2.00 30.16
C ASP A 371 -28.31 -3.22 30.82
N LEU A 372 -28.42 -3.29 32.14
CA LEU A 372 -27.88 -4.37 32.97
C LEU A 372 -28.69 -5.67 32.87
N LYS A 373 -29.78 -5.69 32.10
CA LYS A 373 -30.64 -6.88 31.96
C LYS A 373 -30.12 -7.85 30.90
N ILE A 374 -29.07 -7.50 30.18
CA ILE A 374 -28.44 -8.38 29.19
C ILE A 374 -27.89 -9.63 29.90
N LYS A 375 -28.20 -10.80 29.33
CA LYS A 375 -27.87 -12.12 29.86
C LYS A 375 -26.89 -12.87 28.97
N ASN A 376 -26.04 -13.70 29.57
CA ASN A 376 -25.22 -14.66 28.83
C ASN A 376 -26.05 -15.87 28.34
N SER A 377 -25.38 -16.83 27.69
CA SER A 377 -25.98 -18.09 27.23
C SER A 377 -26.62 -18.93 28.35
N GLU A 378 -26.25 -18.68 29.60
CA GLU A 378 -26.76 -19.38 30.79
C GLU A 378 -27.91 -18.62 31.47
N GLY A 379 -28.31 -17.47 30.92
CA GLY A 379 -29.41 -16.67 31.45
C GLY A 379 -29.05 -15.78 32.66
N LEU A 380 -27.76 -15.67 33.00
CA LEU A 380 -27.23 -14.85 34.09
C LEU A 380 -26.88 -13.44 33.59
N THR A 381 -27.12 -12.42 34.42
CA THR A 381 -26.68 -11.04 34.16
C THR A 381 -25.25 -10.84 34.66
N ALA A 382 -24.56 -9.83 34.11
CA ALA A 382 -23.19 -9.51 34.52
C ALA A 382 -23.10 -9.15 36.02
N VAL A 383 -24.13 -8.49 36.56
CA VAL A 383 -24.23 -8.15 37.99
C VAL A 383 -24.25 -9.41 38.85
N ASN A 384 -25.04 -10.43 38.47
CA ASN A 384 -25.14 -11.68 39.23
C ASN A 384 -23.79 -12.42 39.27
N ILE A 385 -23.09 -12.49 38.13
CA ILE A 385 -21.79 -13.17 38.06
C ILE A 385 -20.75 -12.44 38.92
N LEU A 386 -20.66 -11.11 38.81
CA LEU A 386 -19.68 -10.34 39.58
C LEU A 386 -19.97 -10.35 41.09
N GLN A 387 -21.25 -10.46 41.47
CA GLN A 387 -21.64 -10.70 42.86
C GLN A 387 -21.15 -12.07 43.34
N GLU A 388 -21.39 -13.13 42.58
CA GLU A 388 -20.96 -14.49 42.93
C GLU A 388 -19.43 -14.60 43.00
N GLU A 389 -18.71 -13.89 42.12
CA GLU A 389 -17.25 -13.81 42.11
C GLU A 389 -16.67 -12.89 43.21
N GLY A 390 -17.52 -12.15 43.94
CA GLY A 390 -17.11 -11.20 44.98
C GLY A 390 -16.40 -9.94 44.45
N GLN A 391 -16.53 -9.66 43.15
CA GLN A 391 -15.90 -8.52 42.47
C GLN A 391 -16.76 -7.25 42.49
N LEU A 392 -18.03 -7.35 42.93
CA LEU A 392 -18.96 -6.23 43.00
C LEU A 392 -19.69 -6.23 44.35
N ASP A 393 -19.55 -5.13 45.11
CA ASP A 393 -20.34 -4.90 46.31
C ASP A 393 -21.73 -4.38 45.91
N ILE A 394 -22.76 -5.20 46.12
CA ILE A 394 -24.15 -4.85 45.77
C ILE A 394 -24.70 -3.70 46.60
N GLY A 395 -24.30 -3.57 47.87
CA GLY A 395 -24.75 -2.47 48.72
C GLY A 395 -24.24 -1.15 48.18
N LEU A 396 -22.95 -1.09 47.84
CA LEU A 396 -22.37 0.06 47.15
C LEU A 396 -22.99 0.27 45.76
N PHE A 397 -23.27 -0.83 45.05
CA PHE A 397 -23.85 -0.81 43.71
C PHE A 397 -25.23 -0.15 43.66
N GLU A 398 -26.13 -0.59 44.53
CA GLU A 398 -27.49 -0.07 44.62
C GLU A 398 -27.50 1.34 45.22
N ALA A 399 -26.62 1.64 46.18
CA ALA A 399 -26.53 2.97 46.79
C ALA A 399 -26.10 4.05 45.78
N THR A 400 -25.04 3.81 45.01
CA THR A 400 -24.58 4.77 44.01
C THR A 400 -25.55 4.90 42.83
N ARG A 401 -26.22 3.81 42.45
CA ARG A 401 -27.30 3.84 41.44
C ARG A 401 -28.54 4.61 41.91
N ALA A 402 -28.94 4.45 43.18
CA ALA A 402 -30.05 5.18 43.77
C ALA A 402 -29.75 6.68 43.89
N LEU A 403 -28.52 7.02 44.29
CA LEU A 403 -28.02 8.39 44.34
C LEU A 403 -28.06 9.05 42.95
N ALA A 404 -27.58 8.35 41.92
CA ALA A 404 -27.54 8.88 40.56
C ALA A 404 -28.93 9.12 39.93
N ASN A 405 -29.95 8.40 40.39
CA ASN A 405 -31.33 8.54 39.91
C ASN A 405 -32.17 9.54 40.73
N SER A 406 -31.60 10.15 41.77
CA SER A 406 -32.32 11.14 42.59
C SER A 406 -32.36 12.51 41.92
N THR A 407 -33.51 13.19 41.96
CA THR A 407 -33.73 14.50 41.32
C THR A 407 -33.04 15.68 42.03
N ASP A 408 -32.44 15.46 43.20
CA ASP A 408 -31.80 16.49 44.05
C ASP A 408 -30.28 16.62 43.83
N PHE A 409 -29.75 16.06 42.74
CA PHE A 409 -28.31 15.88 42.56
C PHE A 409 -27.59 17.17 42.10
N GLN A 410 -27.29 18.05 43.05
CA GLN A 410 -26.38 19.21 42.91
C GLN A 410 -25.02 18.98 43.59
N MET A 411 -24.53 17.73 43.67
CA MET A 411 -23.12 17.47 44.01
C MET A 411 -22.31 17.35 42.74
N ASP A 412 -21.21 18.10 42.69
CA ASP A 412 -20.25 18.04 41.59
C ASP A 412 -19.74 16.60 41.46
N ARG A 413 -19.71 16.04 40.25
CA ARG A 413 -19.48 14.59 40.03
C ARG A 413 -18.12 14.11 40.56
N MET A 414 -17.16 15.02 40.80
CA MET A 414 -15.89 14.73 41.49
C MET A 414 -16.04 14.45 42.99
N GLN A 415 -17.03 15.04 43.67
CA GLN A 415 -17.27 14.78 45.10
C GLN A 415 -17.86 13.39 45.34
N LEU A 416 -18.59 12.83 44.37
CA LEU A 416 -19.09 11.46 44.46
C LEU A 416 -17.95 10.43 44.36
N VAL A 417 -16.98 10.68 43.47
CA VAL A 417 -15.78 9.85 43.31
C VAL A 417 -14.92 9.91 44.58
N LEU A 418 -14.77 11.09 45.20
CA LEU A 418 -14.07 11.26 46.48
C LEU A 418 -14.79 10.66 47.69
N TRP A 419 -16.07 10.34 47.58
CA TRP A 419 -16.84 9.68 48.66
C TRP A 419 -16.83 8.16 48.53
N ILE A 420 -16.55 7.65 47.32
CA ILE A 420 -16.50 6.20 47.00
C ILE A 420 -15.07 5.64 47.16
N ILE A 421 -14.02 6.45 46.96
CA ILE A 421 -12.62 6.12 47.29
C ILE A 421 -12.38 6.34 48.78
#